data_AF-M0GFT6-F1
#
_entry.id   AF-M0GFT6-F1
#
_cell.length_a   1.000
_cell.length_b   1.000
_cell.length_c   1.000
_cell.angle_alpha   90.00
_cell.angle_beta   90.00
_cell.angle_gamma   90.00
#
_symmetry.space_group_name_H-M   'P 1'
#
loop_
_entity.id
_entity.type
_entity.pdbx_description
1 polymer ?
#
loop_
_entity_poly.entity_id
_entity_poly.type
_entity_poly.pdbx_seq_one_letter_code
_entity_poly.pdbx_strand_id
1 'polypeptide(L)' 'MLQLGPVDGLIETFGPFAIPVLLFAAGFVGYLVLVALGRTGRDGS' A
#
# COMPACT_ATOMS: atom_id res chain seq x y z
N MET A 1 -24.32 -14.15 -13.64
CA MET A 1 -23.80 -14.22 -12.27
C MET A 1 -22.41 -14.82 -12.35
N LEU A 2 -21.36 -13.99 -12.21
CA LEU A 2 -19.99 -14.49 -12.21
C LEU A 2 -19.80 -15.26 -10.89
N GLN A 3 -19.86 -16.59 -10.94
CA GLN A 3 -19.59 -17.45 -9.80
C GLN A 3 -18.07 -17.48 -9.61
N LEU A 4 -17.56 -16.55 -8.80
CA LEU A 4 -16.13 -16.38 -8.53
C LEU A 4 -15.60 -17.40 -7.50
N GLY A 5 -16.49 -18.17 -6.88
CA GLY A 5 -16.15 -19.36 -6.10
C GLY A 5 -15.22 -19.02 -4.93
N PRO A 6 -14.05 -19.66 -4.79
CA PRO A 6 -13.10 -19.38 -3.69
C PRO A 6 -12.64 -17.91 -3.59
N VAL A 7 -12.70 -17.16 -4.68
CA VAL A 7 -12.30 -15.75 -4.74
C VAL A 7 -13.28 -14.87 -3.96
N ASP A 8 -14.58 -15.20 -3.94
CA ASP A 8 -15.58 -14.45 -3.17
C ASP A 8 -15.29 -14.54 -1.67
N GLY A 9 -14.99 -15.74 -1.16
CA GLY A 9 -14.60 -15.94 0.24
C GLY A 9 -13.30 -15.24 0.62
N LEU A 10 -12.36 -15.14 -0.32
CA LEU A 10 -11.11 -14.40 -0.12
C LEU A 10 -11.38 -12.88 -0.03
N ILE A 11 -12.23 -12.35 -0.90
CA ILE A 11 -12.61 -10.92 -0.88
C ILE A 11 -13.41 -10.61 0.39
N GLU A 12 -14.29 -11.49 0.84
CA GLU A 12 -15.06 -11.28 2.08
C GLU A 12 -14.14 -11.29 3.32
N THR A 13 -13.15 -12.18 3.35
CA THR A 13 -12.21 -12.31 4.48
C THR A 13 -11.17 -11.19 4.52
N PHE A 14 -10.59 -10.84 3.37
CA PHE A 14 -9.46 -9.90 3.28
C PHE A 14 -9.85 -8.51 2.80
N GLY A 15 -11.03 -8.35 2.17
CA GLY A 15 -11.57 -7.06 1.73
C GLY A 15 -11.65 -6.00 2.83
N PRO A 16 -12.03 -6.32 4.09
CA PRO A 16 -12.00 -5.36 5.19
C PRO A 16 -10.61 -4.76 5.46
N PHE A 17 -9.55 -5.48 5.10
CA PHE A 17 -8.17 -5.02 5.27
C PHE A 17 -7.60 -4.28 4.06
N ALA A 18 -8.32 -4.26 2.93
CA ALA A 18 -7.86 -3.57 1.72
C ALA A 18 -7.61 -2.08 1.98
N ILE A 19 -8.53 -1.39 2.65
CA ILE A 19 -8.38 0.03 2.99
C ILE A 19 -7.17 0.26 3.91
N PRO A 20 -7.03 -0.41 5.07
CA PRO A 20 -5.83 -0.32 5.90
C PRO A 20 -4.52 -0.56 5.15
N VAL A 21 -4.46 -1.61 4.32
CA VAL A 21 -3.26 -1.98 3.57
C VAL A 21 -2.91 -0.92 2.52
N LEU A 22 -3.90 -0.41 1.79
CA LEU A 22 -3.69 0.63 0.80
C LEU A 22 -3.22 1.95 1.44
N LEU A 23 -3.81 2.33 2.57
CA LEU A 23 -3.37 3.51 3.33
C LEU A 23 -1.94 3.35 3.84
N PHE A 24 -1.60 2.18 4.38
CA PHE A 24 -0.25 1.88 4.82
C PHE A 24 0.75 1.93 3.67
N ALA A 25 0.43 1.28 2.55
CA ALA A 25 1.28 1.26 1.36
C ALA A 25 1.51 2.67 0.81
N ALA A 26 0.45 3.49 0.71
CA ALA A 26 0.55 4.87 0.27
C ALA A 26 1.43 5.71 1.22
N GLY A 27 1.22 5.59 2.53
CA GLY A 27 2.03 6.27 3.54
C GLY A 27 3.49 5.84 3.53
N PHE A 28 3.75 4.54 3.38
CA PHE A 28 5.09 3.98 3.30
C PHE A 28 5.84 4.48 2.05
N VAL A 29 5.18 4.47 0.89
CA VAL A 29 5.74 5.02 -0.34
C VAL A 29 6.05 6.52 -0.18
N GLY A 30 5.11 7.30 0.37
CA GLY A 30 5.33 8.72 0.65
C GLY A 30 6.53 8.97 1.57
N TYR A 31 6.65 8.18 2.64
CA TYR A 31 7.80 8.23 3.55
C TYR A 31 9.12 7.94 2.81
N LEU A 32 9.18 6.87 2.01
CA LEU A 32 10.39 6.52 1.27
C LEU A 32 10.79 7.62 0.28
N VAL A 33 9.83 8.25 -0.39
CA VAL A 33 10.09 9.39 -1.27
C VAL A 33 10.73 10.54 -0.49
N LEU A 34 10.18 10.90 0.67
CA LEU A 34 10.73 11.96 1.52
C LEU A 34 12.14 11.62 2.04
N VAL A 35 12.37 10.36 2.43
CA VAL A 35 13.68 9.88 2.87
C VAL A 35 14.70 9.99 1.74
N ALA A 36 14.34 9.56 0.52
CA ALA A 36 15.22 9.63 -0.63
C ALA A 36 15.60 11.08 -0.95
N LEU A 37 14.61 11.98 -1.02
CA LEU A 37 14.83 13.41 -1.24
C LEU A 37 15.70 14.04 -0.13
N GLY A 38 15.44 13.69 1.13
CA GLY A 38 16.19 14.20 2.28
C GLY A 38 17.65 13.73 2.32
N ARG A 39 17.94 12.55 1.76
CA ARG A 39 19.33 12.05 1.60
C ARG A 39 20.04 12.75 0.46
N THR A 40 19.41 12.86 -0.71
CA THR A 40 19.99 13.59 -1.86
C THR A 40 20.31 15.04 -1.51
N GLY A 41 19.45 15.72 -0.74
CA GLY A 41 19.70 17.09 -0.28
C GLY A 41 20.80 17.22 0.79
N ARG A 42 21.20 16.12 1.45
CA ARG A 42 22.31 16.09 2.42
C ARG A 42 23.66 15.73 1.79
N ASP A 43 23.64 14.86 0.79
CA ASP A 43 24.84 14.32 0.15
C ASP A 43 25.32 15.18 -1.04
N GLY A 44 24.49 16.13 -1.49
CA GLY A 44 24.77 17.04 -2.61
C GLY A 44 25.23 18.47 -2.22
N SER A 45 25.53 18.72 -0.94
CA SER A 45 26.15 19.97 -0.43
C SER A 45 27.67 19.81 -0.22
#